data_AF-A0A7Y3C2J7-F1
#
_entry.id   AF-A0A7Y3C2J7-F1
#
_cell.length_a   1.000
_cell.length_b   1.000
_cell.length_c   1.000
_cell.angle_alpha   90.00
_cell.angle_beta   90.00
_cell.angle_gamma   90.00
#
_symmetry.space_group_name_H-M   'P 1'
#
loop_
_entity.id
_entity.type
_entity.pdbx_description
1 polymer ?
#
loop_
_entity_poly.entity_id
_entity_poly.type
_entity_poly.pdbx_seq_one_letter_code
_entity_poly.pdbx_strand_id
1 'polypeptide(L)'
;MNDNTTRRDFFGGAARVAVGGAAAAALGGAAVGLSSPDHLAALSAAPPAGPQVSPEARLQELGIELAPATAPVATYVPTVAVGNVLYVAGHTPRMPDGSARYRGKVGDDFTLEEGREAAEYVGTRILATVRANLGSLNRVVRLVRTFGMVNATPDFTEQPQVINGFSDLMVQVFGEEAGKGTRAAVGMGSLPGGMAVEIETFWEIRP
;
A
#
# COMPACT_ATOMS: atom_id res chain seq x y z
N MET A 1 28.63 -17.89 -60.15
CA MET A 1 28.77 -17.29 -61.49
C MET A 1 27.56 -16.39 -61.68
N ASN A 2 27.61 -15.19 -61.08
CA ASN A 2 27.87 -13.87 -61.72
C ASN A 2 26.60 -13.42 -62.46
N ASP A 3 25.99 -12.25 -62.27
CA ASP A 3 26.47 -10.89 -61.96
C ASP A 3 25.21 -10.04 -61.70
N ASN A 4 25.02 -9.39 -60.55
CA ASN A 4 25.22 -7.96 -60.23
C ASN A 4 24.41 -6.94 -61.05
N THR A 5 24.13 -5.80 -60.41
CA THR A 5 23.50 -4.55 -60.89
C THR A 5 21.97 -4.51 -60.74
N THR A 6 21.42 -3.96 -59.65
CA THR A 6 21.23 -2.50 -59.54
C THR A 6 20.99 -2.11 -58.07
N ARG A 7 22.00 -1.48 -57.45
CA ARG A 7 21.81 -0.55 -56.33
C ARG A 7 21.18 0.72 -56.88
N ARG A 8 20.09 1.20 -56.27
CA ARG A 8 19.72 2.62 -56.30
C ARG A 8 19.36 3.07 -54.89
N ASP A 9 20.20 3.96 -54.42
CA ASP A 9 20.04 4.78 -53.25
C ASP A 9 18.75 5.61 -53.33
N PHE A 10 17.95 5.59 -52.26
CA PHE A 10 16.87 6.54 -52.02
C PHE A 10 16.97 7.06 -50.57
N PHE A 11 18.11 7.68 -50.25
CA PHE A 11 18.18 8.70 -49.20
C PHE A 11 18.08 10.06 -49.89
N GLY A 12 17.02 10.82 -49.60
CA GLY A 12 16.89 12.19 -50.13
C GLY A 12 15.48 12.74 -50.03
N GLY A 13 15.08 13.17 -48.84
CA GLY A 13 13.79 13.83 -48.61
C GLY A 13 13.74 14.51 -47.26
N ALA A 14 14.48 15.62 -47.12
CA ALA A 14 14.46 16.46 -45.93
C ALA A 14 13.12 17.21 -45.82
N ALA A 15 12.17 16.64 -45.09
CA ALA A 15 10.99 17.37 -44.62
C ALA A 15 11.37 18.14 -43.34
N ARG A 16 11.58 19.45 -43.49
CA ARG A 16 11.72 20.39 -42.38
C ARG A 16 10.37 20.50 -41.65
N VAL A 17 10.25 19.87 -40.49
CA VAL A 17 9.17 20.17 -39.55
C VAL A 17 9.62 21.35 -38.68
N ALA A 18 8.85 22.43 -38.75
CA ALA A 18 9.07 23.64 -38.00
C ALA A 18 8.97 23.37 -36.49
N VAL A 19 10.02 23.76 -35.76
CA VAL A 19 9.99 23.84 -34.29
C VAL A 19 9.16 25.08 -33.93
N GLY A 20 7.89 24.85 -33.61
CA GLY A 20 6.99 25.87 -33.05
C GLY A 20 7.43 26.28 -31.65
N GLY A 21 7.43 27.59 -31.41
CA GLY A 21 8.00 28.25 -30.24
C GLY A 21 7.42 27.79 -28.91
N ALA A 22 8.31 27.77 -27.93
CA ALA A 22 8.05 27.49 -26.53
C ALA A 22 7.08 28.52 -25.93
N ALA A 23 5.97 28.03 -25.38
CA ALA A 23 5.24 28.70 -24.30
C ALA A 23 5.58 27.95 -23.01
N ALA A 24 6.54 28.50 -22.25
CA ALA A 24 6.86 28.04 -20.91
C ALA A 24 5.70 28.42 -19.98
N ALA A 25 4.79 27.47 -19.73
CA ALA A 25 3.84 27.58 -18.64
C ALA A 25 4.61 27.42 -17.32
N ALA A 26 4.70 28.51 -16.55
CA ALA A 26 5.29 28.53 -15.23
C ALA A 26 4.50 27.63 -14.28
N LEU A 27 4.97 26.40 -14.08
CA LEU A 27 4.61 25.61 -12.91
C LEU A 27 5.27 26.28 -11.70
N GLY A 28 4.46 26.96 -10.90
CA GLY A 28 4.87 27.51 -9.61
C GLY A 28 5.37 26.38 -8.72
N GLY A 29 6.69 26.20 -8.69
CA GLY A 29 7.36 25.31 -7.75
C GLY A 29 7.22 25.88 -6.35
N ALA A 30 6.27 25.37 -5.58
CA ALA A 30 6.45 25.34 -4.14
C ALA A 30 7.60 24.36 -3.88
N ALA A 31 8.79 24.90 -3.68
CA ALA A 31 9.90 24.15 -3.12
C ALA A 31 9.45 23.67 -1.73
N VAL A 32 8.95 22.44 -1.65
CA VAL A 32 8.85 21.73 -0.37
C VAL A 32 10.30 21.53 0.06
N GLY A 33 10.76 22.39 0.97
CA GLY A 33 12.10 22.33 1.50
C GLY A 33 12.39 20.89 1.93
N LEU A 34 13.44 20.30 1.36
CA LEU A 34 14.07 19.11 1.92
C LEU A 34 14.47 19.49 3.34
N SER A 35 13.65 19.03 4.28
CA SER A 35 13.71 19.34 5.70
C SER A 35 15.10 19.10 6.28
N SER A 36 15.52 20.07 7.08
CA SER A 36 16.70 20.12 7.97
C SER A 36 17.08 18.78 8.63
N PRO A 37 18.36 18.55 8.99
CA PRO A 37 18.87 17.36 9.71
C PRO A 37 18.22 17.03 11.08
N ASP A 38 17.15 17.71 11.48
CA ASP A 38 16.47 17.58 12.78
C ASP A 38 15.64 16.29 12.95
N HIS A 39 15.49 15.45 11.92
CA HIS A 39 14.74 14.19 12.01
C HIS A 39 15.33 13.19 13.00
N LEU A 40 16.65 13.24 13.24
CA LEU A 40 17.30 12.37 14.21
C LEU A 40 17.02 12.80 15.67
N ALA A 41 16.71 14.07 15.93
CA ALA A 41 16.36 14.53 17.27
C ALA A 41 14.95 14.05 17.71
N ALA A 42 14.06 13.77 16.74
CA ALA A 42 12.73 13.21 17.00
C ALA A 42 12.76 11.75 17.49
N LEU A 43 13.91 11.05 17.37
CA LEU A 43 14.09 9.71 17.95
C LEU A 43 14.09 9.72 19.49
N SER A 44 14.14 10.89 20.12
CA SER A 44 14.08 11.07 21.58
C SER A 44 12.82 11.80 22.04
N ALA A 45 11.89 12.16 21.14
CA ALA A 45 10.61 12.72 21.54
C ALA A 45 9.75 11.61 22.13
N ALA A 46 9.08 11.90 23.26
CA ALA A 46 8.07 11.00 23.79
C ALA A 46 7.07 10.66 22.67
N PRO A 47 6.62 9.39 22.55
CA PRO A 47 5.65 9.02 21.53
C PRO A 47 4.44 9.97 21.63
N PRO A 48 3.82 10.33 20.49
CA PRO A 48 2.62 11.16 20.52
C PRO A 48 1.63 10.56 21.51
N ALA A 49 0.92 11.43 22.24
CA ALA A 49 -0.13 10.99 23.14
C ALA A 49 -1.05 10.04 22.36
N GLY A 50 -1.33 8.86 22.92
CA GLY A 50 -2.18 7.87 22.28
C GLY A 50 -3.51 8.51 21.83
N PRO A 51 -4.21 7.89 20.87
CA PRO A 51 -5.46 8.45 20.38
C PRO A 51 -6.41 8.74 21.55
N GLN A 52 -7.07 9.90 21.50
CA GLN A 52 -7.95 10.39 22.58
C GLN A 52 -9.07 9.40 22.92
N VAL A 53 -9.40 8.51 21.97
CA VAL A 53 -10.27 7.34 22.10
C VAL A 53 -9.46 6.10 21.75
N SER A 54 -9.58 5.03 22.55
CA SER A 54 -8.83 3.80 22.32
C SER A 54 -9.17 3.14 20.97
N PRO A 55 -8.22 2.56 20.23
CA PRO A 55 -8.50 1.87 18.97
C PRO A 55 -9.56 0.77 19.07
N GLU A 56 -9.62 0.05 20.20
CA GLU A 56 -10.65 -0.97 20.45
C GLU A 56 -12.05 -0.35 20.54
N ALA A 57 -12.20 0.76 21.27
CA ALA A 57 -13.47 1.50 21.33
C ALA A 57 -13.86 2.05 19.96
N ARG A 58 -12.87 2.52 19.18
CA ARG A 58 -13.12 3.04 17.84
C ARG A 58 -13.63 1.97 16.88
N LEU A 59 -13.10 0.75 16.95
CA LEU A 59 -13.65 -0.38 16.20
C LEU A 59 -15.10 -0.67 16.55
N GLN A 60 -15.47 -0.59 17.84
CA GLN A 60 -16.84 -0.77 18.30
C GLN A 60 -17.77 0.32 17.76
N GLU A 61 -17.35 1.59 17.80
CA GLU A 61 -18.10 2.72 17.24
C GLU A 61 -18.35 2.59 15.74
N LEU A 62 -17.35 2.07 15.01
CA LEU A 62 -17.43 1.82 13.57
C LEU A 62 -18.23 0.54 13.23
N GLY A 63 -18.62 -0.26 14.23
CA GLY A 63 -19.29 -1.54 14.02
C GLY A 63 -18.40 -2.59 13.36
N ILE A 64 -17.08 -2.48 13.52
CA ILE A 64 -16.11 -3.38 12.90
C ILE A 64 -15.77 -4.51 13.87
N GLU A 65 -16.22 -5.71 13.53
CA GLU A 65 -15.81 -6.93 14.23
C GLU A 65 -14.59 -7.57 13.56
N LEU A 66 -13.51 -7.71 14.32
CA LEU A 66 -12.31 -8.38 13.83
C LEU A 66 -12.43 -9.89 14.02
N ALA A 67 -12.51 -10.62 12.92
CA ALA A 67 -12.44 -12.08 12.92
C ALA A 67 -11.14 -12.60 13.57
N PRO A 68 -11.12 -13.84 14.09
CA PRO A 68 -9.89 -14.42 14.62
C PRO A 68 -8.74 -14.41 13.61
N ALA A 69 -7.53 -14.14 14.08
CA ALA A 69 -6.34 -14.19 13.24
C ALA A 69 -6.15 -15.60 12.65
N THR A 70 -5.81 -15.68 11.36
CA THR A 70 -5.59 -16.97 10.70
C THR A 70 -4.20 -17.51 10.95
N ALA A 71 -4.08 -18.82 11.11
CA ALA A 71 -2.78 -19.50 11.18
C ALA A 71 -1.96 -19.31 9.88
N PRO A 72 -0.62 -19.32 9.95
CA PRO A 72 0.25 -19.30 8.78
C PRO A 72 -0.07 -20.42 7.79
N VAL A 73 0.09 -20.14 6.50
CA VAL A 73 -0.14 -21.12 5.42
C VAL A 73 1.15 -21.79 4.92
N ALA A 74 2.32 -21.41 5.46
CA ALA A 74 3.64 -21.91 5.08
C ALA A 74 4.65 -21.72 6.23
N THR A 75 5.94 -21.96 5.96
CA THR A 75 7.05 -21.82 6.92
C THR A 75 7.43 -20.37 7.17
N TYR A 76 6.56 -19.62 7.85
CA TYR A 76 6.81 -18.26 8.33
C TYR A 76 5.91 -17.96 9.54
N VAL A 77 6.17 -16.87 10.25
CA VAL A 77 5.32 -16.39 11.36
C VAL A 77 4.53 -15.15 10.93
N PRO A 78 3.30 -14.93 11.45
CA PRO A 78 2.50 -13.76 11.05
C PRO A 78 3.13 -12.44 11.49
N THR A 79 3.90 -12.48 12.59
CA THR A 79 4.54 -11.31 13.18
C THR A 79 5.88 -11.63 13.82
N VAL A 80 6.78 -10.64 13.85
CA VAL A 80 8.03 -10.64 14.64
C VAL A 80 8.19 -9.26 15.26
N ALA A 81 8.53 -9.19 16.55
CA ALA A 81 8.87 -7.94 17.22
C ALA A 81 10.40 -7.80 17.33
N VAL A 82 10.93 -6.64 16.94
CA VAL A 82 12.35 -6.27 17.12
C VAL A 82 12.40 -4.89 17.75
N GLY A 83 12.87 -4.80 19.00
CA GLY A 83 12.79 -3.58 19.78
C GLY A 83 11.34 -3.15 19.98
N ASN A 84 11.01 -1.92 19.59
CA ASN A 84 9.66 -1.35 19.63
C ASN A 84 8.93 -1.43 18.27
N VAL A 85 9.42 -2.23 17.31
CA VAL A 85 8.79 -2.39 15.99
C VAL A 85 8.23 -3.79 15.83
N LEU A 86 6.92 -3.88 15.54
CA LEU A 86 6.25 -5.10 15.13
C LEU A 86 6.21 -5.19 13.61
N TYR A 87 6.88 -6.19 13.06
CA TYR A 87 6.81 -6.57 11.67
C TYR A 87 5.62 -7.50 11.49
N VAL A 88 4.72 -7.20 10.56
CA VAL A 88 3.55 -8.02 10.23
C VAL A 88 3.68 -8.45 8.79
N ALA A 89 3.66 -9.77 8.56
CA ALA A 89 3.78 -10.37 7.23
C ALA A 89 2.64 -9.96 6.29
N GLY A 90 2.79 -10.24 5.00
CA GLY A 90 1.76 -10.01 3.99
C GLY A 90 0.42 -10.68 4.31
N HIS A 91 -0.67 -9.91 4.25
CA HIS A 91 -2.04 -10.39 4.40
C HIS A 91 -2.82 -10.17 3.11
N THR A 92 -3.65 -11.15 2.76
CA THR A 92 -4.56 -11.13 1.61
C THR A 92 -6.02 -11.18 2.07
N PRO A 93 -6.98 -10.76 1.22
CA PRO A 93 -8.41 -10.73 1.53
C PRO A 93 -9.05 -12.12 1.45
N ARG A 94 -8.41 -13.12 2.09
CA ARG A 94 -8.92 -14.49 2.13
C ARG A 94 -10.08 -14.60 3.11
N MET A 95 -11.20 -15.10 2.61
CA MET A 95 -12.41 -15.29 3.40
C MET A 95 -12.25 -16.49 4.36
N PRO A 96 -12.77 -16.42 5.60
CA PRO A 96 -12.70 -17.52 6.57
C PRO A 96 -13.42 -18.79 6.12
N ASP A 97 -14.47 -18.66 5.32
CA ASP A 97 -15.24 -19.76 4.73
C ASP A 97 -14.53 -20.43 3.53
N GLY A 98 -13.35 -19.92 3.15
CA GLY A 98 -12.59 -20.40 1.99
C GLY A 98 -13.11 -19.89 0.64
N SER A 99 -14.13 -19.03 0.61
CA SER A 99 -14.66 -18.46 -0.62
C SER A 99 -13.63 -17.57 -1.33
N ALA A 100 -13.82 -17.41 -2.64
CA ALA A 100 -12.89 -16.72 -3.54
C ALA A 100 -13.34 -15.28 -3.87
N ARG A 101 -14.01 -14.59 -2.94
CA ARG A 101 -14.64 -13.27 -3.17
C ARG A 101 -13.70 -12.25 -3.84
N TYR A 102 -12.44 -12.22 -3.45
CA TYR A 102 -11.44 -11.27 -3.94
C TYR A 102 -10.30 -11.93 -4.72
N ARG A 103 -10.60 -13.00 -5.47
CA ARG A 103 -9.64 -13.64 -6.38
C ARG A 103 -9.82 -13.08 -7.80
N GLY A 104 -8.78 -12.44 -8.33
CA GLY A 104 -8.81 -11.78 -9.64
C GLY A 104 -7.91 -10.55 -9.69
N LYS A 105 -7.99 -9.82 -10.80
CA LYS A 105 -7.22 -8.63 -11.13
C LYS A 105 -8.06 -7.37 -11.08
N VAL A 106 -7.52 -6.32 -10.45
CA VAL A 106 -8.08 -4.98 -10.58
C VAL A 106 -7.81 -4.44 -11.99
N GLY A 107 -8.83 -3.87 -12.62
CA GLY A 107 -8.84 -3.44 -14.02
C GLY A 107 -9.25 -4.52 -15.01
N ASP A 108 -9.62 -5.72 -14.55
CA ASP A 108 -10.20 -6.80 -15.37
C ASP A 108 -11.38 -7.45 -14.63
N ASP A 109 -11.09 -8.23 -13.58
CA ASP A 109 -12.11 -8.90 -12.75
C ASP A 109 -12.77 -7.97 -11.73
N PHE A 110 -12.04 -6.95 -11.27
CA PHE A 110 -12.50 -5.99 -10.26
C PHE A 110 -12.32 -4.55 -10.72
N THR A 111 -13.28 -3.72 -10.34
CA THR A 111 -13.16 -2.25 -10.40
C THR A 111 -12.19 -1.72 -9.35
N LEU A 112 -11.82 -0.43 -9.47
CA LEU A 112 -11.04 0.27 -8.45
C LEU A 112 -11.71 0.18 -7.07
N GLU A 113 -13.03 0.38 -7.01
CA GLU A 113 -13.77 0.41 -5.75
C GLU A 113 -13.80 -0.97 -5.08
N GLU A 114 -14.05 -2.03 -5.85
CA GLU A 114 -13.97 -3.40 -5.33
C GLU A 114 -12.55 -3.75 -4.84
N GLY A 115 -11.53 -3.21 -5.52
CA GLY A 115 -10.15 -3.26 -5.04
C GLY A 115 -9.95 -2.54 -3.70
N ARG A 116 -10.56 -1.35 -3.54
CA ARG A 116 -10.52 -0.60 -2.26
C ARG A 116 -11.17 -1.38 -1.13
N GLU A 117 -12.35 -1.95 -1.37
CA GLU A 117 -13.02 -2.83 -0.39
C GLU A 117 -12.12 -4.03 -0.01
N ALA A 118 -11.44 -4.64 -0.99
CA ALA A 118 -10.51 -5.72 -0.73
C ALA A 118 -9.35 -5.27 0.17
N ALA A 119 -8.79 -4.08 -0.08
CA ALA A 119 -7.71 -3.51 0.72
C ALA A 119 -8.15 -3.15 2.15
N GLU A 120 -9.36 -2.59 2.31
CA GLU A 120 -9.97 -2.35 3.62
C GLU A 120 -10.15 -3.65 4.39
N TYR A 121 -10.67 -4.70 3.72
CA TYR A 121 -10.83 -6.01 4.33
C TYR A 121 -9.49 -6.62 4.77
N VAL A 122 -8.43 -6.49 3.96
CA VAL A 122 -7.06 -6.86 4.37
C VAL A 122 -6.65 -6.10 5.64
N GLY A 123 -7.01 -4.82 5.75
CA GLY A 123 -6.77 -4.00 6.94
C GLY A 123 -7.39 -4.62 8.19
N THR A 124 -8.66 -5.04 8.14
CA THR A 124 -9.30 -5.72 9.29
C THR A 124 -8.55 -7.00 9.69
N ARG A 125 -8.03 -7.75 8.71
CA ARG A 125 -7.27 -8.98 8.98
C ARG A 125 -5.93 -8.68 9.64
N ILE A 126 -5.24 -7.62 9.19
CA ILE A 126 -3.99 -7.16 9.81
C ILE A 126 -4.25 -6.72 11.25
N LEU A 127 -5.31 -5.95 11.50
CA LEU A 127 -5.69 -5.54 12.86
C LEU A 127 -5.96 -6.74 13.76
N ALA A 128 -6.64 -7.77 13.24
CA ALA A 128 -6.87 -9.02 13.99
C ALA A 128 -5.56 -9.69 14.40
N THR A 129 -4.60 -9.80 13.47
CA THR A 129 -3.27 -10.38 13.73
C THR A 129 -2.46 -9.55 14.73
N VAL A 130 -2.46 -8.21 14.58
CA VAL A 130 -1.78 -7.30 15.52
C VAL A 130 -2.39 -7.42 16.91
N ARG A 131 -3.72 -7.41 17.02
CA ARG A 131 -4.42 -7.59 18.30
C ARG A 131 -4.12 -8.94 18.93
N ALA A 132 -4.11 -10.02 18.15
CA ALA A 132 -3.79 -11.35 18.64
C ALA A 132 -2.35 -11.46 19.16
N ASN A 133 -1.38 -10.79 18.51
CA ASN A 133 0.01 -10.79 18.95
C ASN A 133 0.24 -9.92 20.19
N LEU A 134 -0.37 -8.72 20.24
CA LEU A 134 -0.13 -7.76 21.32
C LEU A 134 -1.06 -7.94 22.52
N GLY A 135 -2.16 -8.67 22.36
CA GLY A 135 -3.27 -8.79 23.30
C GLY A 135 -4.29 -7.65 23.20
N SER A 136 -3.87 -6.46 22.76
CA SER A 136 -4.74 -5.31 22.50
C SER A 136 -4.11 -4.34 21.51
N LEU A 137 -4.93 -3.75 20.65
CA LEU A 137 -4.52 -2.65 19.76
C LEU A 137 -4.10 -1.38 20.52
N ASN A 138 -4.47 -1.27 21.80
CA ASN A 138 -4.04 -0.16 22.65
C ASN A 138 -2.52 -0.12 22.83
N ARG A 139 -1.80 -1.21 22.56
CA ARG A 139 -0.32 -1.25 22.62
C ARG A 139 0.34 -0.67 21.37
N VAL A 140 -0.40 -0.39 20.30
CA VAL A 140 0.13 0.29 19.12
C VAL A 140 0.37 1.77 19.45
N VAL A 141 1.56 2.25 19.11
CA VAL A 141 1.90 3.69 19.14
C VAL A 141 1.49 4.32 17.81
N ARG A 142 1.93 3.74 16.68
CA ARG A 142 1.56 4.17 15.32
C ARG A 142 1.84 3.14 14.25
N LEU A 143 1.21 3.32 13.09
CA LEU A 143 1.61 2.69 11.83
C LEU A 143 2.89 3.37 11.29
N VAL A 144 3.95 2.61 11.06
CA VAL A 144 5.23 3.12 10.54
C VAL A 144 5.29 3.03 9.02
N ARG A 145 4.88 1.87 8.49
CA ARG A 145 4.99 1.56 7.06
C ARG A 145 3.85 0.66 6.58
N THR A 146 3.36 0.95 5.39
CA THR A 146 2.51 0.08 4.57
C THR A 146 3.21 -0.23 3.25
N PHE A 147 3.30 -1.50 2.90
CA PHE A 147 3.62 -1.94 1.54
C PHE A 147 2.40 -2.62 0.94
N GLY A 148 1.71 -1.90 0.06
CA GLY A 148 0.49 -2.34 -0.61
C GLY A 148 0.79 -2.85 -2.02
N MET A 149 0.28 -4.04 -2.32
CA MET A 149 0.52 -4.74 -3.57
C MET A 149 -0.84 -5.06 -4.19
N VAL A 150 -1.06 -4.62 -5.42
CA VAL A 150 -2.34 -4.79 -6.11
C VAL A 150 -2.14 -5.73 -7.29
N ASN A 151 -2.83 -6.87 -7.30
CA ASN A 151 -2.89 -7.74 -8.48
C ASN A 151 -3.72 -7.02 -9.54
N ALA A 152 -3.05 -6.47 -10.54
CA ALA A 152 -3.70 -5.59 -11.50
C ALA A 152 -3.33 -5.97 -12.94
N THR A 153 -4.06 -5.41 -13.90
CA THR A 153 -3.63 -5.42 -15.31
C THR A 153 -2.42 -4.49 -15.51
N PRO A 154 -1.61 -4.70 -16.56
CA PRO A 154 -0.46 -3.84 -16.84
C PRO A 154 -0.80 -2.36 -17.05
N ASP A 155 -2.02 -2.07 -17.53
CA ASP A 155 -2.47 -0.72 -17.86
C ASP A 155 -3.14 0.00 -16.67
N PHE A 156 -3.43 -0.71 -15.58
CA PHE A 156 -4.00 -0.10 -14.37
C PHE A 156 -2.92 0.74 -13.65
N THR A 157 -3.25 1.97 -13.28
CA THR A 157 -2.29 2.93 -12.68
C THR A 157 -2.77 3.57 -11.38
N GLU A 158 -3.91 3.08 -10.85
CA GLU A 158 -4.56 3.64 -9.66
C GLU A 158 -4.36 2.79 -8.40
N GLN A 159 -3.22 2.09 -8.31
CA GLN A 159 -2.88 1.28 -7.13
C GLN A 159 -2.88 2.09 -5.82
N PRO A 160 -2.40 3.35 -5.78
CA PRO A 160 -2.52 4.17 -4.56
C PRO A 160 -3.97 4.35 -4.10
N GLN A 161 -4.92 4.50 -5.02
CA GLN A 161 -6.34 4.68 -4.75
C GLN A 161 -6.96 3.39 -4.21
N VAL A 162 -6.53 2.22 -4.69
CA VAL A 162 -6.91 0.92 -4.13
C VAL A 162 -6.43 0.79 -2.69
N ILE A 163 -5.15 1.05 -2.42
CA ILE A 163 -4.57 0.92 -1.07
C ILE A 163 -5.11 1.98 -0.09
N ASN A 164 -5.75 3.05 -0.56
CA ASN A 164 -6.45 3.98 0.32
C ASN A 164 -7.56 3.28 1.14
N GLY A 165 -8.20 2.20 0.67
CA GLY A 165 -9.15 1.44 1.50
C GLY A 165 -8.52 0.95 2.81
N PHE A 166 -7.27 0.48 2.76
CA PHE A 166 -6.49 0.16 3.96
C PHE A 166 -6.12 1.41 4.76
N SER A 167 -5.57 2.43 4.10
CA SER A 167 -5.05 3.63 4.79
C SER A 167 -6.15 4.41 5.50
N ASP A 168 -7.31 4.55 4.87
CA ASP A 168 -8.48 5.25 5.41
C ASP A 168 -9.00 4.51 6.65
N LEU A 169 -9.06 3.17 6.64
CA LEU A 169 -9.39 2.37 7.82
C LEU A 169 -8.41 2.60 8.97
N MET A 170 -7.09 2.60 8.70
CA MET A 170 -6.09 2.82 9.75
C MET A 170 -6.23 4.21 10.38
N VAL A 171 -6.52 5.24 9.58
CA VAL A 171 -6.81 6.59 10.09
C VAL A 171 -8.11 6.63 10.88
N GLN A 172 -9.16 5.93 10.42
CA GLN A 172 -10.42 5.86 11.16
C GLN A 172 -10.25 5.20 12.53
N VAL A 173 -9.38 4.20 12.66
CA VAL A 173 -9.15 3.42 13.89
C VAL A 173 -8.14 4.08 14.84
N PHE A 174 -7.03 4.59 14.32
CA PHE A 174 -5.93 5.13 15.14
C PHE A 174 -5.84 6.67 15.11
N GLY A 175 -6.66 7.34 14.30
CA GLY A 175 -6.58 8.79 14.09
C GLY A 175 -5.53 9.21 13.06
N GLU A 176 -5.51 10.51 12.75
CA GLU A 176 -4.67 11.12 11.72
C GLU A 176 -3.16 10.89 11.95
N GLU A 177 -2.68 11.06 13.18
CA GLU A 177 -1.24 10.95 13.47
C GLU A 177 -0.78 9.50 13.57
N ALA A 178 -1.47 8.66 14.34
CA ALA A 178 -1.05 7.29 14.59
C ALA A 178 -1.47 6.32 13.47
N GLY A 179 -2.50 6.64 12.70
CA GLY A 179 -2.97 5.82 11.56
C GLY A 179 -2.23 6.07 10.26
N LYS A 180 -1.49 7.18 10.12
CA LYS A 180 -0.70 7.49 8.92
C LYS A 180 0.75 7.05 9.08
N GLY A 181 1.14 6.08 8.25
CA GLY A 181 2.53 5.64 8.07
C GLY A 181 3.06 5.97 6.66
N THR A 182 4.35 5.74 6.45
CA THR A 182 4.93 5.76 5.10
C THR A 182 4.30 4.68 4.23
N ARG A 183 4.22 4.91 2.91
CA ARG A 183 3.53 3.96 2.02
C ARG A 183 4.24 3.78 0.69
N ALA A 184 4.23 2.55 0.18
CA ALA A 184 4.40 2.24 -1.23
C ALA A 184 3.18 1.43 -1.71
N ALA A 185 2.65 1.77 -2.88
CA ALA A 185 1.54 1.07 -3.52
C ALA A 185 1.95 0.73 -4.96
N VAL A 186 1.97 -0.55 -5.31
CA VAL A 186 2.55 -1.04 -6.58
C VAL A 186 1.65 -2.08 -7.24
N GLY A 187 1.71 -2.13 -8.57
CA GLY A 187 1.05 -3.17 -9.35
C GLY A 187 1.88 -4.45 -9.39
N MET A 188 1.21 -5.60 -9.24
CA MET A 188 1.80 -6.93 -9.30
C MET A 188 1.19 -7.73 -10.46
N GLY A 189 2.04 -8.48 -11.17
CA GLY A 189 1.59 -9.38 -12.23
C GLY A 189 0.74 -10.55 -11.72
N SER A 190 0.92 -10.96 -10.47
CA SER A 190 0.05 -11.88 -9.73
C SER A 190 0.34 -11.80 -8.23
N LEU A 191 -0.58 -12.28 -7.40
CA LEU A 191 -0.41 -12.42 -5.95
C LEU A 191 -0.74 -13.85 -5.49
N PRO A 192 -0.30 -14.29 -4.29
CA PRO A 192 -0.57 -15.61 -3.75
C PRO A 192 -2.05 -16.00 -3.81
N GLY A 193 -2.34 -17.15 -4.43
CA GLY A 193 -3.71 -17.65 -4.60
C GLY A 193 -4.60 -16.79 -5.52
N GLY A 194 -4.00 -15.89 -6.30
CA GLY A 194 -4.67 -14.99 -7.25
C GLY A 194 -5.43 -13.84 -6.59
N MET A 195 -5.10 -13.48 -5.35
CA MET A 195 -5.85 -12.47 -4.59
C MET A 195 -5.68 -11.06 -5.18
N ALA A 196 -6.72 -10.22 -5.05
CA ALA A 196 -6.74 -8.88 -5.62
C ALA A 196 -5.71 -7.93 -4.97
N VAL A 197 -5.48 -8.09 -3.67
CA VAL A 197 -4.60 -7.21 -2.87
C VAL A 197 -3.81 -8.02 -1.86
N GLU A 198 -2.57 -7.60 -1.58
CA GLU A 198 -1.77 -8.05 -0.46
C GLU A 198 -1.13 -6.84 0.23
N ILE A 199 -1.10 -6.83 1.56
CA ILE A 199 -0.54 -5.72 2.34
C ILE A 199 0.38 -6.25 3.44
N GLU A 200 1.58 -5.70 3.53
CA GLU A 200 2.54 -5.87 4.62
C GLU A 200 2.66 -4.57 5.42
N THR A 201 2.85 -4.66 6.74
CA THR A 201 2.89 -3.47 7.61
C THR A 201 3.91 -3.57 8.73
N PHE A 202 4.50 -2.43 9.08
CA PHE A 202 5.32 -2.28 10.29
C PHE A 202 4.67 -1.30 11.25
N TRP A 203 4.70 -1.62 12.54
CA TRP A 203 4.04 -0.87 13.59
C TRP A 203 5.02 -0.53 14.70
N GLU A 204 4.96 0.69 15.20
CA GLU A 204 5.60 1.03 16.46
C GLU A 204 4.68 0.58 17.59
N ILE A 205 5.23 -0.12 18.59
CA ILE A 205 4.50 -0.71 19.69
C ILE A 205 5.12 -0.34 21.03
N ARG A 206 4.29 -0.31 22.08
CA ARG A 206 4.77 -0.17 23.46
C ARG A 206 5.37 -1.51 23.94
N PRO A 207 6.37 -1.46 24.86
CA PRO A 207 6.95 -2.64 25.50
C PRO A 207 5.92 -3.58 26.13
#